data_AF-S4R4G8-F1
#
_entry.id   AF-S4R4G8-F1
#
_cell.length_a   1.000
_cell.length_b   1.000
_cell.length_c   1.000
_cell.angle_alpha   90.00
_cell.angle_beta   90.00
_cell.angle_gamma   90.00
#
_symmetry.space_group_name_H-M   'P 1'
#
loop_
_entity.id
_entity.type
_entity.pdbx_description
1 polymer ?
#
loop_
_entity_poly.entity_id
_entity_poly.type
_entity_poly.pdbx_seq_one_letter_code
_entity_poly.pdbx_strand_id
1 'polypeptide(L)'
;IYCCVGFLSVTGQLHHIDADLLGWWLCERQLPSGGLNGRPEKLPDVCYSWWVLASLQMIGRLHWIDPDKLRRFILACQDEETGGFADRPGDMVDPFHTLFGIAGLSLLGEAQVRPVNPVFCMPEETLRRIGLDPDILD
;
A
#
# COMPACT_ATOMS: atom_id res chain seq x y z
N ILE A 1 10.74 -0.39 5.71
CA ILE A 1 10.65 0.70 4.72
C ILE A 1 9.47 1.60 5.02
N TYR A 2 8.22 1.11 4.91
CA TYR A 2 7.00 1.87 5.26
C TYR A 2 7.13 2.76 6.50
N CYS A 3 7.50 2.19 7.65
CA CYS A 3 7.60 2.98 8.90
C CYS A 3 8.63 4.12 8.82
N CYS A 4 9.76 3.91 8.15
CA CYS A 4 10.81 4.92 8.04
C CYS A 4 10.42 6.03 7.06
N VAL A 5 9.81 5.67 5.92
CA VAL A 5 9.28 6.64 4.96
C VAL A 5 8.17 7.45 5.62
N GLY A 6 7.24 6.80 6.33
CA GLY A 6 6.19 7.48 7.07
C GLY A 6 6.73 8.39 8.18
N PHE A 7 7.77 7.98 8.90
CA PHE A 7 8.46 8.84 9.86
C PHE A 7 9.07 10.09 9.20
N LEU A 8 9.73 9.92 8.06
CA LEU A 8 10.34 11.04 7.32
C LEU A 8 9.26 11.96 6.74
N SER A 9 8.13 11.41 6.30
CA SER A 9 6.95 12.17 5.88
C SER A 9 6.38 13.03 7.03
N VAL A 10 6.16 12.43 8.21
CA VAL A 10 5.66 13.13 9.40
C VAL A 10 6.62 14.24 9.86
N THR A 11 7.92 14.08 9.65
CA THR A 11 8.94 15.04 10.10
C THR A 11 9.39 16.04 9.03
N GLY A 12 8.81 15.99 7.83
CA GLY A 12 9.19 16.87 6.70
C GLY A 12 10.61 16.61 6.18
N GLN A 13 11.05 15.35 6.23
CA GLN A 13 12.42 14.90 5.94
C GLN A 13 12.50 13.94 4.75
N LEU A 14 11.47 13.89 3.88
CA LEU A 14 11.48 13.00 2.71
C LEU A 14 12.62 13.32 1.73
N HIS A 15 13.10 14.56 1.70
CA HIS A 15 14.23 15.00 0.87
C HIS A 15 15.57 14.29 1.19
N HIS A 16 15.66 13.56 2.30
CA HIS A 16 16.82 12.71 2.60
C HIS A 16 16.79 11.35 1.89
N ILE A 17 15.66 10.96 1.30
CA ILE A 17 15.51 9.70 0.57
C ILE A 17 15.90 9.93 -0.90
N ASP A 18 16.74 9.05 -1.43
CA ASP A 18 16.84 8.86 -2.87
C ASP A 18 15.58 8.15 -3.36
N ALA A 19 14.60 8.95 -3.81
CA ALA A 19 13.27 8.49 -4.18
C ALA A 19 13.29 7.52 -5.38
N ASP A 20 14.21 7.72 -6.32
CA ASP A 20 14.32 6.88 -7.52
C ASP A 20 14.96 5.53 -7.19
N LEU A 21 16.03 5.53 -6.39
CA LEU A 21 16.67 4.29 -5.96
C LEU A 21 15.72 3.43 -5.10
N LEU A 22 15.03 4.07 -4.14
CA LEU A 22 14.05 3.36 -3.31
C LEU A 22 12.83 2.94 -4.13
N GLY A 23 12.34 3.81 -5.02
CA GLY A 23 11.24 3.51 -5.94
C GLY A 23 11.52 2.27 -6.78
N TRP A 24 12.75 2.13 -7.29
CA TRP A 24 13.17 0.98 -8.07
C TRP A 24 13.13 -0.29 -7.23
N TRP A 25 13.71 -0.27 -6.03
CA TRP A 25 13.69 -1.42 -5.14
C TRP A 25 12.25 -1.88 -4.79
N LEU A 26 11.35 -0.91 -4.59
CA LEU A 26 9.95 -1.11 -4.25
C LEU A 26 9.12 -1.62 -5.44
N CYS A 27 9.30 -1.09 -6.65
CA CYS A 27 8.54 -1.56 -7.81
C CYS A 27 8.94 -2.98 -8.23
N GLU A 28 10.21 -3.36 -8.02
CA GLU A 28 10.72 -4.73 -8.20
C GLU A 28 10.11 -5.75 -7.21
N ARG A 29 9.27 -5.30 -6.27
CA ARG A 29 8.47 -6.21 -5.44
C ARG A 29 7.31 -6.83 -6.19
N GLN A 30 6.89 -6.26 -7.32
CA GLN A 30 5.73 -6.76 -8.06
C GLN A 30 6.08 -8.05 -8.81
N LEU A 31 5.35 -9.12 -8.50
CA LEU A 31 5.54 -10.43 -9.11
C LEU A 31 4.60 -10.63 -10.31
N PRO A 32 4.80 -11.68 -11.14
CA PRO A 32 3.92 -11.97 -12.28
C PRO A 32 2.44 -12.11 -11.93
N SER A 33 2.12 -12.52 -10.69
CA SER A 33 0.74 -12.59 -10.17
C SER A 33 0.08 -11.22 -9.97
N GLY A 34 0.87 -10.14 -9.96
CA GLY A 34 0.45 -8.77 -9.66
C GLY A 34 0.65 -8.34 -8.22
N GLY A 35 0.71 -9.28 -7.29
CA GLY A 35 0.97 -9.00 -5.88
C GLY A 35 2.41 -8.58 -5.60
N LEU A 36 2.60 -7.83 -4.52
CA LEU A 36 3.90 -7.35 -4.08
C LEU A 36 4.42 -8.22 -2.93
N ASN A 37 5.71 -8.57 -2.94
CA ASN A 37 6.35 -9.24 -1.81
C ASN A 37 7.13 -8.25 -0.92
N GLY A 38 7.49 -8.66 0.29
CA GLY A 38 8.19 -7.78 1.23
C GLY A 38 9.69 -7.59 0.95
N ARG A 39 10.28 -8.49 0.16
CA ARG A 39 11.71 -8.54 -0.18
C ARG A 39 11.96 -9.58 -1.29
N PRO A 40 13.14 -9.58 -1.94
CA PRO A 40 13.49 -10.60 -2.93
C PRO A 40 13.27 -12.05 -2.43
N GLU A 41 12.87 -12.91 -3.36
CA GLU A 41 12.67 -14.36 -3.17
C GLU A 41 11.56 -14.74 -2.16
N LYS A 42 10.64 -13.80 -1.86
CA LYS A 42 9.44 -14.09 -1.06
C LYS A 42 8.18 -14.13 -1.91
N LEU A 43 7.19 -14.85 -1.41
CA LEU A 43 5.83 -14.87 -1.96
C LEU A 43 5.16 -13.49 -1.80
N PRO A 44 4.22 -13.15 -2.69
CA PRO A 44 3.44 -11.92 -2.55
C PRO A 44 2.44 -12.05 -1.40
N ASP A 45 2.04 -10.91 -0.85
CA ASP A 45 1.12 -10.83 0.29
C ASP A 45 0.34 -9.51 0.23
N VAL A 46 -0.93 -9.51 0.64
CA VAL A 46 -1.73 -8.29 0.78
C VAL A 46 -1.09 -7.29 1.75
N CYS A 47 -0.49 -7.72 2.87
CA CYS A 47 0.12 -6.79 3.82
C CYS A 47 1.38 -6.11 3.25
N TYR A 48 2.25 -6.87 2.58
CA TYR A 48 3.40 -6.30 1.86
C TYR A 48 2.93 -5.38 0.74
N SER A 49 1.83 -5.74 0.07
CA SER A 49 1.23 -4.91 -0.98
C SER A 49 0.83 -3.54 -0.47
N TRP A 50 0.15 -3.44 0.68
CA TRP A 50 -0.12 -2.14 1.30
C TRP A 50 1.18 -1.38 1.63
N TRP A 51 2.12 -2.00 2.33
CA TRP A 51 3.33 -1.31 2.79
C TRP A 51 4.19 -0.79 1.63
N VAL A 52 4.33 -1.56 0.57
CA VAL A 52 5.09 -1.17 -0.62
C VAL A 52 4.34 -0.08 -1.39
N LEU A 53 3.04 -0.25 -1.62
CA LEU A 53 2.21 0.71 -2.34
C LEU A 53 2.17 2.08 -1.65
N ALA A 54 1.94 2.09 -0.33
CA ALA A 54 1.94 3.30 0.47
C ALA A 54 3.32 3.96 0.50
N SER A 55 4.40 3.18 0.56
CA SER A 55 5.77 3.72 0.47
C SER A 55 6.03 4.38 -0.88
N LEU A 56 5.60 3.75 -1.99
CA LEU A 56 5.70 4.32 -3.33
C LEU A 56 4.88 5.61 -3.47
N GLN A 57 3.68 5.67 -2.88
CA GLN A 57 2.87 6.88 -2.88
C GLN A 57 3.55 8.01 -2.11
N MET A 58 4.08 7.75 -0.91
CA MET A 58 4.77 8.77 -0.10
C MET A 58 5.98 9.41 -0.82
N ILE A 59 6.63 8.66 -1.71
CA ILE A 59 7.81 9.14 -2.46
C ILE A 59 7.51 9.52 -3.92
N GLY A 60 6.23 9.65 -4.32
CA GLY A 60 5.86 10.09 -5.67
C GLY A 60 6.15 9.07 -6.78
N ARG A 61 6.19 7.76 -6.47
CA ARG A 61 6.57 6.67 -7.40
C ARG A 61 5.51 5.60 -7.56
N LEU A 62 4.26 5.86 -7.15
CA LEU A 62 3.16 4.90 -7.27
C LEU A 62 2.98 4.36 -8.71
N HIS A 63 3.21 5.21 -9.71
CA HIS A 63 3.09 4.88 -11.13
C HIS A 63 4.13 3.89 -11.67
N TRP A 64 5.10 3.44 -10.85
CA TRP A 64 6.15 2.50 -11.27
C TRP A 64 5.72 1.03 -11.21
N ILE A 65 4.55 0.73 -10.66
CA ILE A 65 3.95 -0.61 -10.68
C ILE A 65 2.78 -0.68 -11.65
N ASP A 66 2.35 -1.89 -12.00
CA ASP A 66 1.10 -2.13 -12.73
C ASP A 66 -0.08 -2.14 -11.73
N PRO A 67 -0.90 -1.07 -11.66
CA PRO A 67 -1.96 -0.95 -10.66
C PRO A 67 -3.10 -1.94 -10.91
N ASP A 68 -3.36 -2.31 -12.16
CA ASP A 68 -4.45 -3.21 -12.52
C ASP A 68 -4.13 -4.66 -12.17
N LYS A 69 -2.87 -5.07 -12.35
CA LYS A 69 -2.41 -6.38 -11.86
C LYS A 69 -2.48 -6.46 -10.33
N LEU A 70 -2.05 -5.40 -9.63
CA LEU A 70 -2.12 -5.41 -8.18
C LEU A 70 -3.56 -5.44 -7.66
N ARG A 71 -4.46 -4.65 -8.27
CA ARG A 71 -5.90 -4.67 -7.96
C ARG A 71 -6.46 -6.09 -8.09
N ARG A 72 -6.17 -6.78 -9.21
CA ARG A 72 -6.61 -8.17 -9.42
C ARG A 72 -6.08 -9.13 -8.36
N PHE A 73 -4.82 -8.98 -7.95
CA PHE A 73 -4.24 -9.80 -6.88
C PHE A 73 -4.95 -9.59 -5.55
N ILE A 74 -5.19 -8.33 -5.14
CA ILE A 74 -5.85 -8.02 -3.87
C ILE A 74 -7.29 -8.57 -3.86
N LEU A 75 -8.06 -8.37 -4.94
CA LEU A 75 -9.42 -8.90 -5.05
C LEU A 75 -9.45 -10.44 -5.03
N ALA A 76 -8.46 -11.10 -5.60
CA ALA A 76 -8.35 -12.56 -5.54
C ALA A 76 -8.06 -13.10 -4.13
N CYS A 77 -7.70 -12.25 -3.17
CA CYS A 77 -7.50 -12.64 -1.77
C CYS A 77 -8.78 -12.53 -0.93
N GLN A 78 -9.93 -12.21 -1.53
CA GLN A 78 -11.21 -12.19 -0.85
C GLN A 78 -11.75 -13.60 -0.61
N ASP A 79 -12.43 -13.80 0.51
CA ASP A 79 -13.30 -14.95 0.70
C ASP A 79 -14.73 -14.57 0.28
N GLU A 80 -15.26 -15.27 -0.74
CA GLU A 80 -16.59 -15.00 -1.30
C GLU A 80 -17.74 -15.48 -0.41
N GLU A 81 -17.50 -16.40 0.52
CA GLU A 81 -18.52 -16.96 1.42
C GLU A 81 -18.60 -16.16 2.74
N THR A 82 -17.45 -15.84 3.33
CA THR A 82 -17.37 -15.23 4.67
C THR A 82 -16.98 -13.75 4.64
N GLY A 83 -16.50 -13.25 3.50
CA GLY A 83 -15.97 -11.89 3.36
C GLY A 83 -14.57 -11.75 3.97
N GLY A 84 -14.05 -10.53 3.95
CA GLY A 84 -12.67 -10.25 4.40
C GLY A 84 -11.62 -10.61 3.35
N PHE A 85 -10.36 -10.34 3.69
CA PHE A 85 -9.19 -10.65 2.86
C PHE A 85 -8.19 -11.48 3.66
N ALA A 86 -7.57 -12.43 2.98
CA ALA A 86 -6.42 -13.18 3.46
C ALA A 86 -5.11 -12.55 2.96
N ASP A 87 -3.98 -13.12 3.39
CA ASP A 87 -2.66 -12.72 2.90
C ASP A 87 -2.45 -13.11 1.41
N ARG A 88 -3.00 -14.25 0.99
CA ARG A 88 -2.96 -14.75 -0.40
C ARG A 88 -4.27 -15.44 -0.79
N PRO A 89 -4.52 -15.67 -2.10
CA PRO A 89 -5.71 -16.36 -2.56
C PRO A 89 -5.85 -17.77 -1.96
N GLY A 90 -7.00 -18.04 -1.35
CA GLY A 90 -7.33 -19.35 -0.76
C GLY A 90 -6.83 -19.58 0.67
N ASP A 91 -6.09 -18.64 1.26
CA ASP A 91 -5.71 -18.69 2.68
C ASP A 91 -6.86 -18.17 3.56
N MET A 92 -6.74 -18.33 4.89
CA MET A 92 -7.77 -17.88 5.84
C MET A 92 -7.75 -16.36 6.01
N VAL A 93 -8.94 -15.74 5.97
CA VAL A 93 -9.10 -14.29 6.15
C VAL A 93 -8.87 -13.84 7.58
N ASP A 94 -8.45 -12.59 7.74
CA ASP A 94 -8.36 -11.94 9.05
C ASP A 94 -8.57 -10.41 8.96
N PRO A 95 -8.84 -9.73 10.10
CA PRO A 95 -9.05 -8.29 10.11
C PRO A 95 -7.84 -7.47 9.64
N PHE A 96 -6.62 -8.00 9.78
CA PHE A 96 -5.39 -7.29 9.48
C PHE A 96 -5.17 -7.21 7.95
N HIS A 97 -5.28 -8.34 7.25
CA HIS A 97 -5.23 -8.36 5.79
C HIS A 97 -6.47 -7.71 5.18
N THR A 98 -7.63 -7.79 5.85
CA THR A 98 -8.84 -7.04 5.44
C THR A 98 -8.60 -5.53 5.43
N LEU A 99 -7.99 -4.96 6.49
CA LEU A 99 -7.64 -3.54 6.52
C LEU A 99 -6.72 -3.18 5.34
N PHE A 100 -5.65 -3.95 5.13
CA PHE A 100 -4.64 -3.63 4.11
C PHE A 100 -5.12 -3.90 2.68
N GLY A 101 -6.01 -4.86 2.46
CA GLY A 101 -6.68 -5.06 1.19
C GLY A 101 -7.54 -3.85 0.83
N ILE A 102 -8.41 -3.43 1.75
CA ILE A 102 -9.29 -2.27 1.54
C ILE A 102 -8.48 -0.97 1.39
N ALA A 103 -7.46 -0.76 2.20
CA ALA A 103 -6.58 0.41 2.11
C ALA A 103 -5.80 0.42 0.78
N GLY A 104 -5.27 -0.74 0.36
CA GLY A 104 -4.61 -0.89 -0.94
C GLY A 104 -5.54 -0.56 -2.11
N LEU A 105 -6.78 -1.06 -2.10
CA LEU A 105 -7.78 -0.75 -3.12
C LEU A 105 -8.14 0.75 -3.14
N SER A 106 -8.31 1.37 -1.97
CA SER A 106 -8.53 2.82 -1.85
C SER A 106 -7.40 3.61 -2.50
N LEU A 107 -6.15 3.25 -2.20
CA LEU A 107 -4.97 3.93 -2.74
C LEU A 107 -4.78 3.69 -4.25
N LEU A 108 -5.31 2.59 -4.78
CA LEU A 108 -5.40 2.33 -6.23
C LEU A 108 -6.59 3.05 -6.92
N GLY A 109 -7.39 3.81 -6.18
CA GLY A 109 -8.50 4.60 -6.71
C GLY A 109 -9.85 3.89 -6.76
N GLU A 110 -10.10 2.90 -5.90
CA GLU A 110 -11.43 2.29 -5.77
C GLU A 110 -12.46 3.31 -5.24
N ALA A 111 -13.42 3.68 -6.10
CA ALA A 111 -14.37 4.75 -5.83
C ALA A 111 -15.34 4.45 -4.68
N GLN A 112 -15.56 3.16 -4.37
CA GLN A 112 -16.43 2.73 -3.29
C GLN A 112 -15.78 2.84 -1.90
N VAL A 113 -14.46 3.01 -1.85
CA VAL A 113 -13.71 3.11 -0.59
C VAL A 113 -13.27 4.56 -0.38
N ARG A 114 -13.41 5.06 0.86
CA ARG A 114 -12.94 6.42 1.18
C ARG A 114 -11.42 6.53 0.97
N PRO A 115 -10.91 7.69 0.55
CA PRO A 115 -9.48 7.92 0.44
C PRO A 115 -8.76 7.64 1.76
N VAL A 116 -7.69 6.85 1.67
CA VAL A 116 -6.82 6.49 2.79
C VAL A 116 -5.52 7.26 2.70
N ASN A 117 -5.03 7.73 3.83
CA ASN A 117 -3.73 8.37 3.92
C ASN A 117 -2.60 7.32 3.95
N PRO A 118 -1.61 7.40 3.04
CA PRO A 118 -0.54 6.41 2.94
C PRO A 118 0.44 6.44 4.12
N VAL A 119 0.47 7.51 4.90
CA VAL A 119 1.37 7.66 6.05
C VAL A 119 0.78 7.00 7.30
N PHE A 120 -0.52 7.23 7.53
CA PHE A 120 -1.22 6.81 8.74
C PHE A 120 -2.11 5.57 8.58
N CYS A 121 -2.38 5.11 7.36
CA CYS A 121 -3.36 4.05 7.08
C CYS A 121 -4.74 4.34 7.70
N MET A 122 -5.15 5.61 7.65
CA MET A 122 -6.40 6.13 8.21
C MET A 122 -7.16 6.92 7.14
N PRO A 123 -8.49 7.07 7.26
CA PRO A 123 -9.24 7.91 6.32
C PRO A 123 -8.71 9.34 6.28
N GLU A 124 -8.49 9.90 5.09
CA GLU A 124 -7.96 11.26 4.89
C GLU A 124 -8.83 12.33 5.59
N GLU A 125 -10.13 12.10 5.67
CA GLU A 125 -11.07 12.96 6.41
C GLU A 125 -10.71 13.09 7.90
N THR A 126 -10.23 12.02 8.53
CA THR A 126 -9.86 12.03 9.96
C THR A 126 -8.65 12.92 10.21
N LEU A 127 -7.65 12.88 9.32
CA LEU A 127 -6.45 13.71 9.41
C LEU A 127 -6.77 15.18 9.15
N ARG A 128 -7.55 15.47 8.09
CA ARG A 128 -8.03 16.82 7.79
C ARG A 128 -8.80 17.44 8.96
N ARG A 129 -9.64 16.65 9.64
CA ARG A 129 -10.41 17.12 10.81
C ARG A 129 -9.54 17.61 11.96
N ILE A 130 -8.34 17.05 12.13
CA ILE A 130 -7.40 17.44 13.19
C ILE A 130 -6.27 18.35 12.69
N GLY A 131 -6.30 18.77 11.42
CA GLY A 131 -5.28 19.63 10.82
C GLY A 131 -3.91 18.96 10.68
N LEU A 132 -3.87 17.64 10.50
CA LEU A 132 -2.63 16.88 10.29
C LEU A 132 -2.40 16.66 8.80
N ASP A 133 -1.28 17.16 8.28
CA ASP A 133 -0.92 17.13 6.86
C ASP A 133 0.54 16.69 6.69
N PRO A 134 0.80 15.38 6.57
CA PRO A 134 2.17 14.86 6.44
C PRO A 134 2.70 15.03 5.00
N ASP A 135 4.02 15.23 4.87
CA ASP A 135 4.67 15.51 3.59
C ASP A 135 4.59 14.30 2.64
N ILE A 136 4.36 14.53 1.34
CA ILE A 136 4.33 13.51 0.29
C ILE A 136 5.03 14.12 -0.93
N LEU A 137 5.94 13.38 -1.57
CA LEU A 137 6.60 13.85 -2.78
C LEU A 137 5.66 13.77 -3.99
N ASP A 138 5.81 14.75 -4.90
CA ASP A 138 5.12 14.79 -6.20
C ASP A 138 5.62 13.72 -7.19
#